data_AF-A0A7Z6QS57-F1
#
_entry.id   AF-A0A7Z6QS57-F1
#
_cell.length_a   1.000
_cell.length_b   1.000
_cell.length_c   1.000
_cell.angle_alpha   90.00
_cell.angle_beta   90.00
_cell.angle_gamma   90.00
#
_symmetry.space_group_name_H-M   'P 1'
#
loop_
_entity.id
_entity.type
_entity.pdbx_description
1 polymer ?
#
loop_
_entity_poly.entity_id
_entity_poly.type
_entity_poly.pdbx_seq_one_letter_code
_entity_poly.pdbx_strand_id
1 'polypeptide(L)'
;MLEQYVKKILTSRVYDVAVETPLQTARQLSERLGNKVWLKREDLQPVFSFKIRGAYNKLTQLTAEERARGVVTASAGNHAQGLALAAKVLGVKATIVMPKTTPEIKVEGVRSRGGKVVLHGDSFPEALAYSLKLVDEKGYVYIHPYDDPHTIAGQGTVAMEILRQHPGPLDAIFVPVGGGGLIAGIAAYVKYLRPEIKIIGVEPDDSNCLQAAMAAGERVVLPTVGIFADGVAVAQIGQHTFDICKDYVDEVITVSTDEICAAIKDIYDDTRSITEPAGALGVAGIKKYVETLGISGQTLVAIDSGANVNFDRLRHVAERAELGEGREAIIAVTIPEKPGSFKAFCEAVGKRQITEFNYRYHSGSEAHIFVGVQTHPENDPRSALITSLTSKGFPVLDLTENELAKLHIRHMVGGHAAQVSDEVVFRFEFPERPGALFNFLNKLGGRWNISMFHYRNHGAADGRVVAGLQVPASERHLVPAALEAIGYPYWDESDNPAYKLFLG
;
A
#
# COMPACT_ATOMS: atom_id res chain seq x y z
N MET A 1 19.27 2.98 32.09
CA MET A 1 19.24 3.04 30.61
C MET A 1 18.38 4.19 30.09
N LEU A 2 17.07 4.24 30.40
CA LEU A 2 16.15 5.24 29.85
C LEU A 2 16.58 6.70 30.08
N GLU A 3 17.01 7.05 31.29
CA GLU A 3 17.47 8.41 31.63
C GLU A 3 18.59 8.90 30.69
N GLN A 4 19.50 8.01 30.27
CA GLN A 4 20.59 8.36 29.35
C GLN A 4 20.05 8.70 27.96
N TYR A 5 19.06 7.95 27.47
CA TYR A 5 18.38 8.27 26.21
C TYR A 5 17.59 9.56 26.31
N VAL A 6 16.84 9.79 27.39
CA VAL A 6 16.11 11.05 27.60
C VAL A 6 17.05 12.25 27.59
N LYS A 7 18.20 12.19 28.28
CA LYS A 7 19.22 13.25 28.20
C LYS A 7 19.68 13.48 26.76
N LYS A 8 20.04 12.41 26.03
CA LYS A 8 20.48 12.50 24.62
C LYS A 8 19.39 13.08 23.70
N ILE A 9 18.13 12.73 23.92
CA ILE A 9 16.96 13.23 23.16
C ILE A 9 16.80 14.73 23.40
N LEU A 10 16.78 15.16 24.67
CA LEU A 10 16.59 16.57 25.04
C LEU A 10 17.75 17.47 24.58
N THR A 11 18.98 16.95 24.51
CA THR A 11 20.14 17.69 24.00
C THR A 11 20.33 17.55 22.49
N SER A 12 19.41 16.89 21.80
CA SER A 12 19.53 16.68 20.36
C SER A 12 19.30 17.96 19.58
N ARG A 13 20.03 18.13 18.47
CA ARG A 13 19.97 19.30 17.61
C ARG A 13 19.17 19.08 16.32
N VAL A 14 18.20 18.16 16.33
CA VAL A 14 17.46 17.78 15.11
C VAL A 14 16.83 18.96 14.38
N TYR A 15 16.41 20.00 15.09
CA TYR A 15 15.68 21.15 14.53
C TYR A 15 16.53 22.10 13.68
N ASP A 16 17.85 21.88 13.60
CA ASP A 16 18.68 22.56 12.61
C ASP A 16 18.32 22.12 11.17
N VAL A 17 17.65 20.97 11.00
CA VAL A 17 17.20 20.43 9.69
C VAL A 17 15.80 19.84 9.67
N ALA A 18 15.31 19.34 10.80
CA ALA A 18 13.97 18.79 10.95
C ALA A 18 13.00 19.91 11.36
N VAL A 19 11.73 19.72 11.03
CA VAL A 19 10.64 20.56 11.56
C VAL A 19 9.91 19.81 12.67
N GLU A 20 9.31 20.56 13.59
CA GLU A 20 8.28 19.99 14.44
C GLU A 20 7.06 19.69 13.59
N THR A 21 6.73 18.42 13.45
CA THR A 21 5.63 17.99 12.57
C THR A 21 4.30 18.08 13.30
N PRO A 22 3.18 18.31 12.58
CA PRO A 22 1.86 18.30 13.16
C PRO A 22 1.51 16.98 13.85
N LEU A 23 0.80 17.06 14.97
CA LEU A 23 -0.03 15.98 15.50
C LEU A 23 -1.48 16.27 15.09
N GLN A 24 -1.92 15.68 14.00
CA GLN A 24 -3.18 16.00 13.33
C GLN A 24 -4.27 15.00 13.72
N THR A 25 -5.48 15.46 14.00
CA THR A 25 -6.63 14.58 14.20
C THR A 25 -7.06 13.92 12.88
N ALA A 26 -7.23 12.60 12.87
CA ALA A 26 -7.89 11.87 11.79
C ALA A 26 -9.39 11.77 12.11
N ARG A 27 -10.18 12.74 11.65
CA ARG A 27 -11.58 12.93 12.07
C ARG A 27 -12.47 11.76 11.65
N GLN A 28 -12.43 11.36 10.37
CA GLN A 28 -13.26 10.29 9.83
C GLN A 28 -12.88 8.95 10.44
N LEU A 29 -11.59 8.66 10.56
CA LEU A 29 -11.11 7.46 11.23
C LEU A 29 -11.50 7.43 12.72
N SER A 30 -11.44 8.57 13.40
CA SER A 30 -11.86 8.70 14.80
C SER A 30 -13.35 8.39 14.97
N GLU A 31 -14.20 9.00 14.14
CA GLU A 31 -15.65 8.78 14.13
C GLU A 31 -15.97 7.30 13.84
N ARG A 32 -15.35 6.71 12.82
CA ARG A 32 -15.57 5.31 12.42
C ARG A 32 -15.15 4.31 13.50
N LEU A 33 -14.03 4.55 14.19
CA LEU A 33 -13.51 3.64 15.21
C LEU A 33 -14.07 3.91 16.61
N GLY A 34 -14.85 4.98 16.82
CA GLY A 34 -15.31 5.37 18.15
C GLY A 34 -14.17 5.71 19.12
N ASN A 35 -13.02 6.16 18.60
CA ASN A 35 -11.79 6.48 19.35
C ASN A 35 -11.21 7.81 18.85
N LYS A 36 -10.37 8.49 19.62
CA LYS A 36 -9.66 9.71 19.18
C LYS A 36 -8.33 9.33 18.55
N VAL A 37 -8.28 9.33 17.22
CA VAL A 37 -7.09 8.97 16.46
C VAL A 37 -6.32 10.21 16.01
N TRP A 38 -5.03 10.22 16.32
CA TRP A 38 -4.08 11.27 15.95
C TRP A 38 -2.97 10.72 15.07
N LEU A 39 -2.56 11.50 14.08
CA LEU A 39 -1.50 11.18 13.14
C LEU A 39 -0.31 12.10 13.42
N LYS A 40 0.83 11.52 13.77
CA LYS A 40 2.10 12.25 13.87
C LYS A 40 2.74 12.28 12.49
N ARG A 41 2.67 13.45 11.83
CA ARG A 41 2.91 13.67 10.39
C ARG A 41 4.40 13.78 10.02
N GLU A 42 5.18 12.75 10.30
CA GLU A 42 6.62 12.69 9.96
C GLU A 42 6.90 12.63 8.45
N ASP A 43 5.89 12.33 7.65
CA ASP A 43 5.90 12.48 6.20
C ASP A 43 6.05 13.93 5.72
N LEU A 44 5.79 14.94 6.58
CA LEU A 44 5.96 16.36 6.26
C LEU A 44 7.37 16.90 6.50
N GLN A 45 8.32 16.05 6.89
CA GLN A 45 9.73 16.43 6.96
C GLN A 45 10.28 16.82 5.57
N PRO A 46 11.38 17.61 5.49
CA PRO A 46 11.98 18.01 4.19
C PRO A 46 12.48 16.85 3.30
N VAL A 47 12.62 15.65 3.87
CA VAL A 47 12.98 14.41 3.15
C VAL A 47 11.84 13.39 3.14
N PHE A 48 10.63 13.85 3.44
CA PHE A 48 9.39 13.08 3.46
C PHE A 48 9.41 11.87 4.40
N SER A 49 10.21 11.93 5.47
CA SER A 49 10.26 10.91 6.52
C SER A 49 11.03 11.37 7.76
N PHE A 50 10.83 10.68 8.88
CA PHE A 50 11.52 10.94 10.16
C PHE A 50 13.04 10.74 10.12
N LYS A 51 13.58 10.03 9.13
CA LYS A 51 14.99 9.57 9.11
C LYS A 51 16.01 10.70 9.20
N ILE A 52 15.64 11.91 8.80
CA ILE A 52 16.49 13.11 8.92
C ILE A 52 16.92 13.38 10.36
N ARG A 53 16.05 13.08 11.34
CA ARG A 53 16.29 13.38 12.76
C ARG A 53 17.50 12.61 13.30
N GLY A 54 17.47 11.28 13.25
CA GLY A 54 18.57 10.45 13.72
C GLY A 54 19.84 10.58 12.88
N ALA A 55 19.71 10.70 11.55
CA ALA A 55 20.87 10.92 10.69
C ALA A 55 21.61 12.22 11.07
N TYR A 56 20.87 13.31 11.22
CA TYR A 56 21.44 14.59 11.66
C TYR A 56 22.00 14.50 13.07
N ASN A 57 21.25 13.93 14.01
CA ASN A 57 21.73 13.81 15.39
C ASN A 57 23.05 13.05 15.46
N LYS A 58 23.19 11.90 14.78
CA LYS A 58 24.46 11.17 14.73
C LYS A 58 25.58 12.01 14.12
N LEU A 59 25.34 12.71 13.03
CA LEU A 59 26.35 13.54 12.37
C LEU A 59 26.87 14.69 13.27
N THR A 60 26.00 15.29 14.08
CA THR A 60 26.44 16.36 15.00
C THR A 60 27.43 15.88 16.06
N GLN A 61 27.45 14.59 16.36
CA GLN A 61 28.32 13.98 17.37
C GLN A 61 29.68 13.57 16.82
N LEU A 62 29.88 13.63 15.50
CA LEU A 62 31.16 13.33 14.90
C LEU A 62 32.21 14.37 15.33
N THR A 63 33.37 13.87 15.70
CA THR A 63 34.59 14.65 15.92
C THR A 63 35.03 15.36 14.63
N ALA A 64 35.90 16.37 14.76
CA ALA A 64 36.45 17.07 13.59
C ALA A 64 37.19 16.11 12.63
N GLU A 65 37.92 15.14 13.18
CA GLU A 65 38.64 14.12 12.40
C GLU A 65 37.69 13.19 11.64
N GLU A 66 36.62 12.71 12.29
CA GLU A 66 35.58 11.91 11.65
C GLU A 66 34.86 12.68 10.54
N ARG A 67 34.52 13.94 10.78
CA ARG A 67 33.89 14.80 9.75
C ARG A 67 34.81 15.02 8.55
N ALA A 68 36.12 15.18 8.80
CA ALA A 68 37.12 15.36 7.74
C ALA A 68 37.28 14.11 6.87
N ARG A 69 37.23 12.91 7.48
CA ARG A 69 37.22 11.62 6.75
C ARG A 69 35.95 11.45 5.91
N GLY A 70 34.82 11.93 6.41
CA GLY A 70 33.52 11.78 5.77
C GLY A 70 32.81 10.50 6.19
N VAL A 71 31.58 10.34 5.69
CA VAL A 71 30.65 9.31 6.14
C VAL A 71 30.18 8.42 5.00
N VAL A 72 29.72 7.23 5.36
CA VAL A 72 29.17 6.26 4.41
C VAL A 72 27.94 5.55 4.98
N THR A 73 26.99 5.21 4.12
CA THR A 73 25.91 4.25 4.43
C THR A 73 25.55 3.48 3.16
N ALA A 74 25.01 2.28 3.31
CA ALA A 74 24.23 1.65 2.25
C ALA A 74 22.73 1.91 2.48
N SER A 75 22.06 2.49 1.49
CA SER A 75 20.60 2.72 1.48
C SER A 75 20.18 3.30 0.14
N ALA A 76 19.07 2.82 -0.40
CA ALA A 76 18.39 3.43 -1.56
C ALA A 76 17.11 4.19 -1.16
N GLY A 77 16.75 4.26 0.14
CA GLY A 77 15.47 4.81 0.60
C GLY A 77 15.61 6.03 1.52
N ASN A 78 14.66 6.17 2.45
CA ASN A 78 14.50 7.31 3.36
C ASN A 78 15.77 7.70 4.13
N HIS A 79 16.55 6.72 4.60
CA HIS A 79 17.80 6.98 5.31
C HIS A 79 18.84 7.69 4.43
N ALA A 80 18.93 7.32 3.16
CA ALA A 80 19.87 7.94 2.24
C ALA A 80 19.54 9.41 1.98
N GLN A 81 18.26 9.73 1.82
CA GLN A 81 17.80 11.11 1.65
C GLN A 81 18.05 11.94 2.92
N GLY A 82 17.71 11.39 4.09
CA GLY A 82 17.96 12.02 5.39
C GLY A 82 19.45 12.30 5.63
N LEU A 83 20.31 11.31 5.38
CA LEU A 83 21.75 11.46 5.53
C LEU A 83 22.34 12.46 4.54
N ALA A 84 21.94 12.41 3.27
CA ALA A 84 22.44 13.33 2.25
C ALA A 84 22.15 14.78 2.61
N LEU A 85 20.90 15.10 2.98
CA LEU A 85 20.52 16.45 3.37
C LEU A 85 21.23 16.90 4.65
N ALA A 86 21.28 16.05 5.67
CA ALA A 86 21.94 16.35 6.94
C ALA A 86 23.45 16.62 6.75
N ALA A 87 24.12 15.82 5.91
CA ALA A 87 25.53 15.96 5.60
C ALA A 87 25.82 17.26 4.82
N LYS A 88 24.95 17.61 3.85
CA LYS A 88 25.03 18.87 3.11
C LYS A 88 24.97 20.08 4.04
N VAL A 89 24.05 20.10 4.99
CA VAL A 89 23.91 21.20 5.97
C VAL A 89 25.11 21.32 6.89
N LEU A 90 25.71 20.19 7.30
CA LEU A 90 26.88 20.16 8.18
C LEU A 90 28.22 20.29 7.46
N GLY A 91 28.22 20.38 6.12
CA GLY A 91 29.46 20.40 5.32
C GLY A 91 30.26 19.09 5.38
N VAL A 92 29.61 17.96 5.70
CA VAL A 92 30.25 16.64 5.79
C VAL A 92 30.09 15.92 4.45
N LYS A 93 31.15 15.27 3.97
CA LYS A 93 31.09 14.46 2.76
C LYS A 93 30.33 13.16 3.05
N ALA A 94 29.18 12.94 2.41
CA ALA A 94 28.41 11.70 2.52
C ALA A 94 28.48 10.86 1.25
N THR A 95 28.97 9.63 1.39
CA THR A 95 28.93 8.60 0.34
C THR A 95 27.75 7.67 0.60
N ILE A 96 26.84 7.57 -0.36
CA ILE A 96 25.67 6.69 -0.29
C ILE A 96 25.86 5.56 -1.28
N VAL A 97 25.99 4.33 -0.78
CA VAL A 97 26.10 3.15 -1.61
C VAL A 97 24.71 2.58 -1.89
N MET A 98 24.42 2.34 -3.16
CA MET A 98 23.14 1.78 -3.62
C MET A 98 23.40 0.64 -4.62
N PRO A 99 22.50 -0.34 -4.75
CA PRO A 99 22.55 -1.32 -5.84
C PRO A 99 22.51 -0.64 -7.20
N LYS A 100 23.15 -1.24 -8.22
CA LYS A 100 23.07 -0.77 -9.63
C LYS A 100 21.66 -0.81 -10.19
N THR A 101 20.82 -1.68 -9.64
CA THR A 101 19.39 -1.85 -9.98
C THR A 101 18.49 -0.77 -9.36
N THR A 102 19.05 0.17 -8.59
CA THR A 102 18.27 1.24 -7.96
C THR A 102 17.65 2.17 -9.02
N PRO A 103 16.34 2.42 -8.98
CA PRO A 103 15.69 3.35 -9.91
C PRO A 103 16.32 4.74 -9.89
N GLU A 104 16.53 5.34 -11.07
CA GLU A 104 17.24 6.62 -11.22
C GLU A 104 16.61 7.75 -10.40
N ILE A 105 15.28 7.73 -10.21
CA ILE A 105 14.59 8.72 -9.36
C ILE A 105 15.07 8.71 -7.90
N LYS A 106 15.40 7.53 -7.33
CA LYS A 106 15.94 7.42 -5.97
C LYS A 106 17.40 7.88 -5.91
N VAL A 107 18.16 7.61 -6.97
CA VAL A 107 19.54 8.07 -7.14
C VAL A 107 19.59 9.60 -7.20
N GLU A 108 18.76 10.21 -8.05
CA GLU A 108 18.70 11.65 -8.23
C GLU A 108 18.17 12.36 -6.98
N GLY A 109 17.25 11.73 -6.25
CA GLY A 109 16.79 12.21 -4.94
C GLY A 109 17.93 12.39 -3.93
N VAL A 110 18.96 11.55 -3.98
CA VAL A 110 20.15 11.68 -3.12
C VAL A 110 21.16 12.70 -3.67
N ARG A 111 21.38 12.71 -4.99
CA ARG A 111 22.30 13.66 -5.64
C ARG A 111 21.86 15.11 -5.44
N SER A 112 20.58 15.40 -5.69
CA SER A 112 19.98 16.73 -5.48
C SER A 112 20.10 17.22 -4.03
N ARG A 113 20.18 16.31 -3.07
CA ARG A 113 20.38 16.58 -1.64
C ARG A 113 21.85 16.66 -1.22
N GLY A 114 22.80 16.56 -2.16
CA GLY A 114 24.24 16.73 -1.93
C GLY A 114 24.99 15.45 -1.55
N GLY A 115 24.33 14.29 -1.62
CA GLY A 115 24.99 13.00 -1.38
C GLY A 115 25.77 12.52 -2.60
N LYS A 116 26.97 11.96 -2.38
CA LYS A 116 27.72 11.25 -3.41
C LYS A 116 27.19 9.82 -3.55
N VAL A 117 26.48 9.53 -4.63
CA VAL A 117 25.99 8.16 -4.89
C VAL A 117 27.09 7.29 -5.50
N VAL A 118 27.22 6.06 -4.99
CA VAL A 118 28.04 5.00 -5.57
C VAL A 118 27.14 3.80 -5.85
N LEU A 119 26.99 3.47 -7.13
CA LEU A 119 26.22 2.29 -7.56
C LEU A 119 27.13 1.05 -7.54
N HIS A 120 26.86 0.11 -6.66
CA HIS A 120 27.67 -1.11 -6.49
C HIS A 120 26.80 -2.31 -6.10
N GLY A 121 27.09 -3.45 -6.72
CA GLY A 121 26.36 -4.69 -6.55
C GLY A 121 24.97 -4.68 -7.20
N ASP A 122 24.37 -5.86 -7.30
CA ASP A 122 23.03 -6.01 -7.89
C ASP A 122 21.93 -6.08 -6.82
N SER A 123 22.33 -6.18 -5.55
CA SER A 123 21.47 -6.33 -4.38
C SER A 123 21.88 -5.43 -3.21
N PHE A 124 20.97 -5.20 -2.26
CA PHE A 124 21.26 -4.43 -1.04
C PHE A 124 22.39 -5.03 -0.19
N PRO A 125 22.45 -6.37 0.05
CA PRO A 125 23.56 -6.97 0.79
C PRO A 125 24.94 -6.69 0.18
N GLU A 126 25.05 -6.71 -1.16
CA GLU A 126 26.32 -6.38 -1.84
C GLU A 126 26.68 -4.90 -1.70
N ALA A 127 25.69 -4.00 -1.81
CA ALA A 127 25.88 -2.57 -1.56
C ALA A 127 26.32 -2.30 -0.11
N LEU A 128 25.73 -3.01 0.86
CA LEU A 128 26.12 -2.96 2.27
C LEU A 128 27.55 -3.44 2.47
N ALA A 129 27.90 -4.62 1.96
CA ALA A 129 29.26 -5.16 2.06
C ALA A 129 30.30 -4.19 1.47
N TYR A 130 30.00 -3.58 0.32
CA TYR A 130 30.88 -2.57 -0.28
C TYR A 130 30.99 -1.30 0.57
N SER A 131 29.89 -0.84 1.17
CA SER A 131 29.92 0.31 2.07
C SER A 131 30.79 0.08 3.31
N LEU A 132 30.79 -1.14 3.85
CA LEU A 132 31.66 -1.55 4.97
C LEU A 132 33.12 -1.64 4.52
N LYS A 133 33.39 -2.15 3.32
CA LYS A 133 34.73 -2.11 2.72
C LYS A 133 35.28 -0.67 2.62
N LEU A 134 34.43 0.31 2.30
CA LEU A 134 34.85 1.72 2.29
C LEU A 134 35.16 2.27 3.70
N VAL A 135 34.55 1.73 4.75
CA VAL A 135 34.92 2.04 6.13
C VAL A 135 36.35 1.57 6.39
N ASP A 136 36.65 0.32 6.04
CA ASP A 136 37.97 -0.28 6.27
C ASP A 136 39.07 0.39 5.43
N GLU A 137 38.82 0.65 4.14
CA GLU A 137 39.83 1.17 3.21
C GLU A 137 40.03 2.69 3.29
N LYS A 138 38.96 3.45 3.55
CA LYS A 138 38.99 4.93 3.52
C LYS A 138 38.83 5.57 4.89
N GLY A 139 38.57 4.79 5.92
CA GLY A 139 38.32 5.29 7.28
C GLY A 139 37.03 6.09 7.40
N TYR A 140 36.07 5.91 6.48
CA TYR A 140 34.77 6.59 6.57
C TYR A 140 34.02 6.14 7.82
N VAL A 141 33.23 7.04 8.41
CA VAL A 141 32.33 6.65 9.50
C VAL A 141 31.03 6.10 8.93
N TYR A 142 30.68 4.87 9.32
CA TYR A 142 29.40 4.27 8.95
C TYR A 142 28.25 4.92 9.73
N ILE A 143 27.22 5.38 9.03
CA ILE A 143 26.04 5.98 9.67
C ILE A 143 24.88 4.99 9.63
N HIS A 144 24.67 4.30 10.75
CA HIS A 144 23.65 3.26 10.83
C HIS A 144 22.22 3.84 10.68
N PRO A 145 21.35 3.22 9.87
CA PRO A 145 19.95 3.67 9.71
C PRO A 145 19.06 3.57 10.96
N TYR A 146 19.51 2.91 12.03
CA TYR A 146 18.71 2.65 13.23
C TYR A 146 19.53 2.21 14.45
N ASP A 147 20.53 1.33 14.28
CA ASP A 147 21.26 0.69 15.39
C ASP A 147 22.45 1.52 15.89
N ASP A 148 22.16 2.74 16.33
CA ASP A 148 23.15 3.63 16.97
C ASP A 148 22.45 4.46 18.06
N PRO A 149 23.02 4.60 19.26
CA PRO A 149 22.37 5.32 20.37
C PRO A 149 22.02 6.78 20.06
N HIS A 150 22.82 7.47 19.23
CA HIS A 150 22.53 8.84 18.79
C HIS A 150 21.50 8.87 17.67
N THR A 151 21.50 7.89 16.76
CA THR A 151 20.40 7.73 15.80
C THR A 151 19.08 7.53 16.55
N ILE A 152 19.01 6.60 17.50
CA ILE A 152 17.84 6.32 18.35
C ILE A 152 17.39 7.59 19.09
N ALA A 153 18.31 8.31 19.72
CA ALA A 153 17.99 9.55 20.43
C ALA A 153 17.45 10.65 19.49
N GLY A 154 17.96 10.73 18.25
CA GLY A 154 17.38 11.65 17.26
C GLY A 154 15.94 11.27 16.91
N GLN A 155 15.63 9.97 16.80
CA GLN A 155 14.25 9.56 16.52
C GLN A 155 13.33 9.78 17.72
N GLY A 156 13.85 9.66 18.94
CA GLY A 156 13.10 9.90 20.18
C GLY A 156 12.57 11.34 20.32
N THR A 157 13.08 12.30 19.55
CA THR A 157 12.51 13.66 19.54
C THR A 157 11.07 13.68 19.01
N VAL A 158 10.65 12.66 18.24
CA VAL A 158 9.26 12.50 17.81
C VAL A 158 8.35 12.32 19.03
N ALA A 159 8.74 11.51 20.02
CA ALA A 159 7.98 11.34 21.25
C ALA A 159 7.93 12.60 22.11
N MET A 160 9.04 13.35 22.17
CA MET A 160 9.07 14.66 22.84
C MET A 160 8.03 15.60 22.25
N GLU A 161 7.91 15.66 20.92
CA GLU A 161 6.89 16.46 20.27
C GLU A 161 5.48 15.95 20.57
N ILE A 162 5.22 14.64 20.49
CA ILE A 162 3.90 14.05 20.78
C ILE A 162 3.44 14.43 22.18
N LEU A 163 4.28 14.23 23.21
CA LEU A 163 3.89 14.52 24.59
C LEU A 163 3.70 16.02 24.86
N ARG A 164 4.42 16.89 24.13
CA ARG A 164 4.21 18.34 24.21
C ARG A 164 2.94 18.79 23.49
N GLN A 165 2.65 18.20 22.32
CA GLN A 165 1.49 18.51 21.49
C GLN A 165 0.19 17.95 22.07
N HIS A 166 0.27 16.86 22.84
CA HIS A 166 -0.87 16.24 23.52
C HIS A 166 -0.55 15.98 25.01
N PRO A 167 -0.72 16.98 25.89
CA PRO A 167 -0.42 16.84 27.32
C PRO A 167 -1.48 16.04 28.10
N GLY A 168 -2.65 15.80 27.49
CA GLY A 168 -3.77 15.10 28.12
C GLY A 168 -3.58 13.58 28.25
N PRO A 169 -4.66 12.84 28.56
CA PRO A 169 -4.65 11.39 28.54
C PRO A 169 -4.34 10.85 27.13
N LEU A 170 -3.42 9.89 27.06
CA LEU A 170 -3.02 9.19 25.84
C LEU A 170 -2.89 7.71 26.18
N ASP A 171 -3.59 6.84 25.46
CA ASP A 171 -3.68 5.41 25.80
C ASP A 171 -2.57 4.60 25.12
N ALA A 172 -2.33 4.85 23.83
CA ALA A 172 -1.34 4.10 23.05
C ALA A 172 -0.71 4.89 21.90
N ILE A 173 0.53 4.55 21.57
CA ILE A 173 1.27 5.03 20.41
C ILE A 173 1.68 3.83 19.54
N PHE A 174 1.25 3.83 18.28
CA PHE A 174 1.50 2.79 17.29
C PHE A 174 2.65 3.22 16.38
N VAL A 175 3.73 2.46 16.45
CA VAL A 175 5.01 2.83 15.80
C VAL A 175 5.39 1.78 14.76
N PRO A 176 5.64 2.18 13.49
CA PRO A 176 6.17 1.27 12.49
C PRO A 176 7.54 0.74 12.90
N VAL A 177 7.75 -0.57 12.73
CA VAL A 177 9.01 -1.21 13.10
C VAL A 177 9.66 -1.85 11.88
N GLY A 178 10.86 -1.38 11.57
CA GLY A 178 11.86 -2.10 10.77
C GLY A 178 13.00 -2.49 11.69
N GLY A 179 14.17 -1.84 11.56
CA GLY A 179 15.30 -2.06 12.48
C GLY A 179 15.12 -1.52 13.92
N GLY A 180 13.96 -0.97 14.27
CA GLY A 180 13.61 -0.58 15.65
C GLY A 180 14.05 0.81 16.12
N GLY A 181 14.77 1.59 15.31
CA GLY A 181 15.34 2.87 15.77
C GLY A 181 14.30 3.90 16.22
N LEU A 182 13.16 3.97 15.53
CA LEU A 182 12.06 4.88 15.86
C LEU A 182 11.35 4.46 17.15
N ILE A 183 10.87 3.21 17.21
CA ILE A 183 10.14 2.68 18.37
C ILE A 183 11.02 2.66 19.62
N ALA A 184 12.31 2.33 19.50
CA ALA A 184 13.23 2.36 20.64
C ALA A 184 13.39 3.78 21.21
N GLY A 185 13.51 4.79 20.34
CA GLY A 185 13.60 6.19 20.75
C GLY A 185 12.30 6.70 21.38
N ILE A 186 11.15 6.34 20.80
CA ILE A 186 9.83 6.69 21.34
C ILE A 186 9.61 6.01 22.69
N ALA A 187 9.81 4.70 22.77
CA ALA A 187 9.65 3.92 23.99
C ALA A 187 10.51 4.47 25.12
N ALA A 188 11.79 4.76 24.83
CA ALA A 188 12.69 5.25 25.87
C ALA A 188 12.25 6.59 26.48
N TYR A 189 11.71 7.50 25.67
CA TYR A 189 11.24 8.80 26.13
C TYR A 189 9.90 8.71 26.86
N VAL A 190 8.93 8.02 26.23
CA VAL A 190 7.57 7.92 26.75
C VAL A 190 7.55 7.11 28.04
N LYS A 191 8.20 5.94 28.08
CA LYS A 191 8.21 5.10 29.29
C LYS A 191 8.91 5.76 30.47
N TYR A 192 9.83 6.69 30.24
CA TYR A 192 10.46 7.45 31.31
C TYR A 192 9.53 8.51 31.93
N LEU A 193 8.70 9.18 31.12
CA LEU A 193 7.87 10.30 31.57
C LEU A 193 6.42 9.91 31.89
N ARG A 194 5.86 8.99 31.12
CA ARG A 194 4.46 8.58 31.11
C ARG A 194 4.39 7.05 30.88
N PRO A 195 4.88 6.23 31.84
CA PRO A 195 4.99 4.77 31.70
C PRO A 195 3.67 4.06 31.43
N GLU A 196 2.54 4.69 31.78
CA GLU A 196 1.19 4.15 31.56
C GLU A 196 0.76 4.14 30.09
N ILE A 197 1.41 4.93 29.22
CA ILE A 197 1.11 4.96 27.79
C ILE A 197 1.67 3.71 27.14
N LYS A 198 0.83 2.97 26.40
CA LYS A 198 1.27 1.79 25.67
C LYS A 198 2.08 2.19 24.43
N ILE A 199 3.19 1.49 24.19
CA ILE A 199 3.98 1.56 22.97
C ILE A 199 3.79 0.26 22.22
N ILE A 200 3.15 0.35 21.06
CA ILE A 200 2.78 -0.81 20.25
C ILE A 200 3.57 -0.75 18.96
N GLY A 201 4.40 -1.77 18.72
CA GLY A 201 5.09 -1.95 17.45
C GLY A 201 4.14 -2.47 16.39
N VAL A 202 4.27 -1.98 15.15
CA VAL A 202 3.51 -2.48 14.01
C VAL A 202 4.46 -2.90 12.89
N GLU A 203 4.37 -4.17 12.49
CA GLU A 203 5.19 -4.79 11.46
C GLU A 203 4.32 -5.40 10.34
N PRO A 204 4.79 -5.49 9.09
CA PRO A 204 4.18 -6.39 8.12
C PRO A 204 4.30 -7.85 8.58
N ASP A 205 3.30 -8.68 8.27
CA ASP A 205 3.32 -10.12 8.54
C ASP A 205 4.50 -10.85 7.88
N ASP A 206 4.97 -10.36 6.73
CA ASP A 206 6.11 -10.88 5.98
C ASP A 206 7.47 -10.28 6.39
N SER A 207 7.51 -9.37 7.38
CA SER A 207 8.71 -8.62 7.81
C SER A 207 8.69 -8.29 9.32
N ASN A 208 8.36 -9.29 10.16
CA ASN A 208 8.06 -9.14 11.59
C ASN A 208 9.26 -9.41 12.53
N CYS A 209 10.39 -8.71 12.30
CA CYS A 209 11.65 -9.02 12.96
C CYS A 209 11.64 -8.77 14.49
N LEU A 210 10.91 -7.76 14.97
CA LEU A 210 10.78 -7.47 16.40
C LEU A 210 9.87 -8.50 17.06
N GLN A 211 8.72 -8.83 16.46
CA GLN A 211 7.82 -9.85 17.00
C GLN A 211 8.56 -11.19 17.15
N ALA A 212 9.30 -11.61 16.12
CA ALA A 212 10.09 -12.83 16.15
C ALA A 212 11.18 -12.79 17.23
N ALA A 213 11.86 -11.66 17.39
CA ALA A 213 12.89 -11.49 18.43
C ALA A 213 12.30 -11.48 19.86
N MET A 214 11.15 -10.85 20.06
CA MET A 214 10.46 -10.85 21.36
C MET A 214 9.97 -12.24 21.74
N ALA A 215 9.45 -13.01 20.77
CA ALA A 215 9.02 -14.39 21.00
C ALA A 215 10.19 -15.33 21.34
N ALA A 216 11.36 -15.11 20.73
CA ALA A 216 12.57 -15.89 20.99
C ALA A 216 13.31 -15.43 22.27
N GLY A 217 13.06 -14.23 22.76
CA GLY A 217 13.85 -13.60 23.84
C GLY A 217 15.24 -13.12 23.41
N GLU A 218 15.57 -13.24 22.12
CA GLU A 218 16.85 -12.83 21.53
C GLU A 218 16.68 -12.40 20.07
N ARG A 219 17.69 -11.73 19.50
CA ARG A 219 17.61 -11.24 18.12
C ARG A 219 17.72 -12.40 17.13
N VAL A 220 16.70 -12.56 16.30
CA VAL A 220 16.66 -13.59 15.24
C VAL A 220 16.79 -12.98 13.86
N VAL A 221 17.33 -13.75 12.91
CA VAL A 221 17.38 -13.36 11.49
C VAL A 221 16.23 -14.06 10.77
N LEU A 222 15.32 -13.28 10.20
CA LEU A 222 14.28 -13.79 9.33
C LEU A 222 14.90 -14.37 8.04
N PRO A 223 14.42 -15.53 7.56
CA PRO A 223 14.95 -16.13 6.33
C PRO A 223 14.64 -15.29 5.09
N THR A 224 13.52 -14.58 5.11
CA THR A 224 13.03 -13.75 4.02
C THR A 224 12.32 -12.52 4.59
N VAL A 225 12.26 -11.45 3.80
CA VAL A 225 11.49 -10.25 4.13
C VAL A 225 10.65 -9.83 2.93
N GLY A 226 9.45 -9.31 3.20
CA GLY A 226 8.62 -8.67 2.20
C GLY A 226 9.23 -7.40 1.63
N ILE A 227 8.78 -7.02 0.43
CA ILE A 227 9.27 -5.82 -0.29
C ILE A 227 8.17 -4.79 -0.55
N PHE A 228 6.94 -5.06 -0.07
CA PHE A 228 5.83 -4.13 -0.23
C PHE A 228 6.07 -2.87 0.61
N ALA A 229 6.34 -3.04 1.91
CA ALA A 229 6.76 -1.98 2.82
C ALA A 229 8.30 -1.93 2.94
N ASP A 230 8.96 -1.44 1.89
CA ASP A 230 10.43 -1.44 1.76
C ASP A 230 11.16 -0.68 2.90
N GLY A 231 10.54 0.33 3.51
CA GLY A 231 11.09 1.05 4.65
C GLY A 231 11.25 0.22 5.94
N VAL A 232 10.54 -0.90 6.05
CA VAL A 232 10.55 -1.82 7.20
C VAL A 232 10.97 -3.24 6.87
N ALA A 233 11.37 -3.50 5.61
CA ALA A 233 11.90 -4.77 5.14
C ALA A 233 13.28 -5.08 5.75
N VAL A 234 13.30 -5.45 7.04
CA VAL A 234 14.52 -5.66 7.84
C VAL A 234 14.51 -7.07 8.40
N ALA A 235 15.54 -7.85 8.07
CA ALA A 235 15.60 -9.26 8.46
C ALA A 235 15.93 -9.48 9.93
N GLN A 236 16.62 -8.54 10.58
CA GLN A 236 17.01 -8.65 11.98
C GLN A 236 16.96 -7.28 12.65
N ILE A 237 16.32 -7.23 13.82
CA ILE A 237 16.25 -6.05 14.68
C ILE A 237 17.66 -5.60 15.12
N GLY A 238 17.86 -4.30 15.29
CA GLY A 238 19.14 -3.76 15.81
C GLY A 238 19.47 -4.25 17.23
N GLN A 239 20.75 -4.28 17.58
CA GLN A 239 21.20 -4.64 18.92
C GLN A 239 20.74 -3.62 19.96
N HIS A 240 21.10 -2.36 19.78
CA HIS A 240 20.76 -1.28 20.70
C HIS A 240 19.26 -1.01 20.73
N THR A 241 18.57 -1.24 19.61
CA THR A 241 17.12 -1.06 19.55
C THR A 241 16.41 -2.17 20.31
N PHE A 242 16.80 -3.44 20.12
CA PHE A 242 16.22 -4.57 20.86
C PHE A 242 16.46 -4.49 22.37
N ASP A 243 17.64 -4.00 22.79
CA ASP A 243 17.95 -3.80 24.21
C ASP A 243 16.97 -2.87 24.92
N ILE A 244 16.35 -1.92 24.19
CA ILE A 244 15.25 -1.10 24.71
C ILE A 244 13.91 -1.81 24.49
N CYS A 245 13.65 -2.30 23.28
CA CYS A 245 12.32 -2.80 22.93
C CYS A 245 11.86 -3.95 23.83
N LYS A 246 12.75 -4.89 24.18
CA LYS A 246 12.40 -6.07 24.98
C LYS A 246 11.80 -5.75 26.35
N ASP A 247 12.14 -4.59 26.92
CA ASP A 247 11.71 -4.17 28.25
C ASP A 247 10.62 -3.08 28.24
N TYR A 248 10.48 -2.34 27.12
CA TYR A 248 9.71 -1.09 27.09
C TYR A 248 8.68 -0.98 25.95
N VAL A 249 8.63 -1.94 25.03
CA VAL A 249 7.54 -2.08 24.05
C VAL A 249 6.52 -3.06 24.63
N ASP A 250 5.26 -2.63 24.72
CA ASP A 250 4.21 -3.38 25.40
C ASP A 250 3.66 -4.52 24.53
N GLU A 251 3.60 -4.31 23.22
CA GLU A 251 3.02 -5.27 22.27
C GLU A 251 3.57 -5.06 20.86
N VAL A 252 3.54 -6.10 20.03
CA VAL A 252 3.84 -6.01 18.59
C VAL A 252 2.72 -6.68 17.79
N ILE A 253 2.09 -5.89 16.93
CA ILE A 253 1.02 -6.30 16.03
C ILE A 253 1.57 -6.46 14.62
N THR A 254 1.19 -7.53 13.93
CA THR A 254 1.46 -7.70 12.51
C THR A 254 0.25 -7.37 11.65
N VAL A 255 0.49 -6.79 10.47
CA VAL A 255 -0.56 -6.43 9.51
C VAL A 255 -0.23 -6.94 8.11
N SER A 256 -1.26 -7.30 7.35
CA SER A 256 -1.17 -7.77 5.98
C SER A 256 -1.01 -6.61 5.00
N THR A 257 -0.63 -6.94 3.76
CA THR A 257 -0.58 -5.96 2.65
C THR A 257 -1.93 -5.27 2.43
N ASP A 258 -3.05 -5.99 2.54
CA ASP A 258 -4.39 -5.45 2.34
C ASP A 258 -4.75 -4.44 3.45
N GLU A 259 -4.40 -4.75 4.71
CA GLU A 259 -4.57 -3.86 5.85
C GLU A 259 -3.74 -2.57 5.70
N ILE A 260 -2.50 -2.68 5.19
CA ILE A 260 -1.63 -1.54 4.89
C ILE A 260 -2.24 -0.67 3.79
N CYS A 261 -2.74 -1.27 2.70
CA CYS A 261 -3.36 -0.52 1.59
C CYS A 261 -4.60 0.26 2.05
N ALA A 262 -5.45 -0.38 2.87
CA ALA A 262 -6.61 0.29 3.45
C ALA A 262 -6.20 1.45 4.38
N ALA A 263 -5.11 1.31 5.14
CA ALA A 263 -4.59 2.38 5.98
C ALA A 263 -4.05 3.58 5.18
N ILE A 264 -3.37 3.36 4.04
CA ILE A 264 -2.94 4.45 3.14
C ILE A 264 -4.17 5.23 2.67
N LYS A 265 -5.23 4.52 2.26
CA LYS A 265 -6.49 5.13 1.82
C LYS A 265 -7.15 5.95 2.94
N ASP A 266 -7.17 5.43 4.16
CA ASP A 266 -7.72 6.13 5.33
C ASP A 266 -6.98 7.43 5.63
N ILE A 267 -5.63 7.41 5.57
CA ILE A 267 -4.82 8.63 5.72
C ILE A 267 -5.14 9.63 4.61
N TYR A 268 -5.27 9.17 3.36
CA TYR A 268 -5.67 10.02 2.25
C TYR A 268 -7.07 10.63 2.45
N ASP A 269 -8.03 9.84 2.93
CA ASP A 269 -9.40 10.30 3.15
C ASP A 269 -9.50 11.37 4.23
N ASP A 270 -8.70 11.28 5.29
CA ASP A 270 -8.65 12.26 6.39
C ASP A 270 -7.75 13.47 6.12
N THR A 271 -6.64 13.30 5.40
CA THR A 271 -5.58 14.32 5.32
C THR A 271 -5.26 14.79 3.90
N ARG A 272 -5.78 14.10 2.88
CA ARG A 272 -5.41 14.29 1.46
C ARG A 272 -3.92 14.13 1.19
N SER A 273 -3.22 13.43 2.07
CA SER A 273 -1.80 13.12 1.95
C SER A 273 -1.62 11.65 1.58
N ILE A 274 -0.59 11.36 0.79
CA ILE A 274 -0.26 10.01 0.34
C ILE A 274 0.97 9.56 1.10
N THR A 275 0.85 8.48 1.86
CA THR A 275 1.97 7.85 2.57
C THR A 275 2.55 6.69 1.78
N GLU A 276 3.81 6.36 2.08
CA GLU A 276 4.39 5.09 1.64
C GLU A 276 3.83 3.94 2.49
N PRO A 277 3.91 2.66 2.05
CA PRO A 277 3.34 1.55 2.81
C PRO A 277 3.83 1.44 4.26
N ALA A 278 5.12 1.67 4.51
CA ALA A 278 5.66 1.72 5.87
C ALA A 278 5.09 2.88 6.70
N GLY A 279 4.77 4.00 6.05
CA GLY A 279 4.14 5.17 6.67
C GLY A 279 2.73 4.92 7.16
N ALA A 280 2.00 3.95 6.58
CA ALA A 280 0.63 3.64 6.97
C ALA A 280 0.50 2.57 8.07
N LEU A 281 1.59 1.92 8.47
CA LEU A 281 1.57 0.82 9.45
C LEU A 281 0.95 1.24 10.79
N GLY A 282 1.26 2.45 11.29
CA GLY A 282 0.68 2.92 12.56
C GLY A 282 -0.85 2.93 12.52
N VAL A 283 -1.45 3.38 11.42
CA VAL A 283 -2.90 3.41 11.21
C VAL A 283 -3.46 2.00 11.02
N ALA A 284 -2.78 1.14 10.26
CA ALA A 284 -3.19 -0.27 10.10
C ALA A 284 -3.22 -0.99 11.47
N GLY A 285 -2.20 -0.77 12.30
CA GLY A 285 -2.13 -1.32 13.65
C GLY A 285 -3.24 -0.82 14.57
N ILE A 286 -3.58 0.48 14.52
CA ILE A 286 -4.74 1.03 15.25
C ILE A 286 -6.02 0.31 14.87
N LYS A 287 -6.31 0.17 13.57
CA LYS A 287 -7.55 -0.46 13.09
C LYS A 287 -7.67 -1.89 13.62
N LYS A 288 -6.60 -2.68 13.47
CA LYS A 288 -6.54 -4.06 13.93
C LYS A 288 -6.66 -4.19 15.45
N TYR A 289 -6.00 -3.32 16.19
CA TYR A 289 -6.07 -3.29 17.66
C TYR A 289 -7.49 -2.96 18.15
N VAL A 290 -8.14 -1.97 17.53
CA VAL A 290 -9.53 -1.60 17.86
C VAL A 290 -10.49 -2.74 17.55
N GLU A 291 -10.38 -3.34 16.37
CA GLU A 291 -11.23 -4.47 15.95
C GLU A 291 -11.05 -5.69 16.86
N THR A 292 -9.79 -6.06 17.15
CA THR A 292 -9.47 -7.27 17.94
C THR A 292 -9.93 -7.15 19.39
N LEU A 293 -9.81 -5.96 19.99
CA LEU A 293 -10.11 -5.75 21.40
C LEU A 293 -11.49 -5.14 21.67
N GLY A 294 -12.22 -4.69 20.64
CA GLY A 294 -13.53 -4.07 20.78
C GLY A 294 -13.52 -2.81 21.63
N ILE A 295 -12.42 -2.05 21.62
CA ILE A 295 -12.23 -0.86 22.47
C ILE A 295 -12.85 0.39 21.86
N SER A 296 -13.32 1.29 22.72
CA SER A 296 -13.85 2.61 22.34
C SER A 296 -13.47 3.66 23.38
N GLY A 297 -13.51 4.93 22.98
CA GLY A 297 -13.24 6.08 23.85
C GLY A 297 -11.76 6.34 24.17
N GLN A 298 -10.83 5.57 23.61
CA GLN A 298 -9.39 5.76 23.80
C GLN A 298 -8.82 6.87 22.92
N THR A 299 -7.67 7.40 23.32
CA THR A 299 -6.83 8.31 22.54
C THR A 299 -5.62 7.55 22.02
N LEU A 300 -5.51 7.44 20.69
CA LEU A 300 -4.54 6.61 19.99
C LEU A 300 -3.73 7.48 19.03
N VAL A 301 -2.41 7.30 19.00
CA VAL A 301 -1.51 8.01 18.07
C VAL A 301 -0.88 7.01 17.10
N ALA A 302 -1.00 7.25 15.80
CA ALA A 302 -0.23 6.58 14.76
C ALA A 302 0.92 7.48 14.28
N ILE A 303 2.07 6.88 13.98
CA ILE A 303 3.16 7.59 13.32
C ILE A 303 3.07 7.40 11.81
N ASP A 304 2.80 8.50 11.09
CA ASP A 304 2.88 8.55 9.62
C ASP A 304 4.35 8.75 9.24
N SER A 305 5.11 7.64 9.16
CA SER A 305 6.58 7.71 9.19
C SER A 305 7.24 8.19 7.91
N GLY A 306 6.55 8.17 6.77
CA GLY A 306 7.10 8.60 5.49
C GLY A 306 6.14 8.56 4.30
N ALA A 307 6.55 9.19 3.21
CA ALA A 307 5.75 9.36 1.99
C ALA A 307 6.55 9.19 0.68
N ASN A 308 7.71 8.51 0.70
CA ASN A 308 8.51 8.29 -0.51
C ASN A 308 8.00 7.06 -1.30
N VAL A 309 6.84 7.20 -1.95
CA VAL A 309 6.22 6.15 -2.76
C VAL A 309 6.38 6.40 -4.26
N ASN A 310 6.54 5.34 -5.06
CA ASN A 310 6.42 5.45 -6.51
C ASN A 310 4.93 5.59 -6.89
N PHE A 311 4.60 6.58 -7.72
CA PHE A 311 3.23 6.84 -8.17
C PHE A 311 2.57 5.60 -8.82
N ASP A 312 3.32 4.80 -9.57
CA ASP A 312 2.78 3.57 -10.19
C ASP A 312 2.27 2.55 -9.17
N ARG A 313 2.82 2.55 -7.94
CA ARG A 313 2.36 1.67 -6.87
C ARG A 313 0.97 2.05 -6.35
N LEU A 314 0.52 3.29 -6.56
CA LEU A 314 -0.79 3.73 -6.10
C LEU A 314 -1.93 2.97 -6.77
N ARG A 315 -1.74 2.50 -8.00
CA ARG A 315 -2.71 1.62 -8.66
C ARG A 315 -2.92 0.33 -7.86
N HIS A 316 -1.83 -0.33 -7.48
CA HIS A 316 -1.89 -1.55 -6.69
C HIS A 316 -2.52 -1.30 -5.31
N VAL A 317 -2.15 -0.19 -4.66
CA VAL A 317 -2.74 0.23 -3.37
C VAL A 317 -4.24 0.44 -3.50
N ALA A 318 -4.71 1.15 -4.53
CA ALA A 318 -6.13 1.40 -4.75
C ALA A 318 -6.91 0.10 -4.99
N GLU A 319 -6.39 -0.79 -5.84
CA GLU A 319 -7.02 -2.08 -6.14
C GLU A 319 -7.11 -2.99 -4.89
N ARG A 320 -6.06 -3.02 -4.05
CA ARG A 320 -6.02 -3.82 -2.82
C ARG A 320 -6.83 -3.22 -1.68
N ALA A 321 -6.90 -1.90 -1.57
CA ALA A 321 -7.65 -1.23 -0.51
C ALA A 321 -9.17 -1.50 -0.61
N GLU A 322 -9.75 -1.46 -1.81
CA GLU A 322 -11.19 -1.75 -1.99
C GLU A 322 -11.55 -3.19 -1.59
N LEU A 323 -10.66 -4.15 -1.87
CA LEU A 323 -10.83 -5.54 -1.46
C LEU A 323 -10.66 -5.72 0.06
N GLY A 324 -9.61 -5.14 0.64
CA GLY A 324 -9.34 -5.22 2.08
C GLY A 324 -10.39 -4.52 2.97
N GLU A 325 -11.05 -3.49 2.46
CA GLU A 325 -12.18 -2.83 3.15
C GLU A 325 -13.51 -3.59 2.98
N GLY A 326 -13.54 -4.71 2.25
CA GLY A 326 -14.78 -5.42 1.92
C GLY A 326 -15.76 -4.56 1.11
N ARG A 327 -15.23 -3.62 0.31
CA ARG A 327 -16.01 -2.71 -0.56
C ARG A 327 -16.19 -3.25 -1.97
N GLU A 328 -15.47 -4.29 -2.34
CA GLU A 328 -15.63 -5.01 -3.59
C GLU A 328 -15.73 -6.52 -3.30
N ALA A 329 -16.70 -7.18 -3.95
CA ALA A 329 -16.81 -8.62 -3.99
C ALA A 329 -16.41 -9.12 -5.39
N ILE A 330 -15.47 -10.07 -5.45
CA ILE A 330 -15.12 -10.76 -6.69
C ILE A 330 -15.83 -12.11 -6.69
N ILE A 331 -16.67 -12.34 -7.68
CA ILE A 331 -17.49 -13.55 -7.79
C ILE A 331 -17.41 -14.15 -9.19
N ALA A 332 -17.55 -15.47 -9.26
CA ALA A 332 -17.90 -16.16 -10.51
C ALA A 332 -19.38 -16.53 -10.48
N VAL A 333 -20.14 -16.08 -11.47
CA VAL A 333 -21.58 -16.36 -11.59
C VAL A 333 -21.83 -17.23 -12.80
N THR A 334 -22.61 -18.28 -12.62
CA THR A 334 -23.02 -19.16 -13.72
C THR A 334 -24.39 -18.74 -14.24
N ILE A 335 -24.51 -18.53 -15.55
CA ILE A 335 -25.76 -18.21 -16.23
C ILE A 335 -26.02 -19.19 -17.40
N PRO A 336 -27.27 -19.42 -17.80
CA PRO A 336 -27.55 -20.21 -18.99
C PRO A 336 -27.04 -19.50 -20.25
N GLU A 337 -26.41 -20.23 -21.17
CA GLU A 337 -25.86 -19.68 -22.41
C GLU A 337 -26.96 -19.45 -23.47
N LYS A 338 -27.80 -18.43 -23.24
CA LYS A 338 -28.91 -18.06 -24.12
C LYS A 338 -29.16 -16.55 -24.13
N PRO A 339 -29.77 -16.02 -25.21
CA PRO A 339 -30.15 -14.60 -25.28
C PRO A 339 -30.99 -14.17 -24.05
N GLY A 340 -30.62 -13.03 -23.47
CA GLY A 340 -31.30 -12.45 -22.30
C GLY A 340 -30.75 -12.86 -20.93
N SER A 341 -29.90 -13.88 -20.82
CA SER A 341 -29.35 -14.31 -19.52
C SER A 341 -28.47 -13.24 -18.84
N PHE A 342 -27.65 -12.53 -19.61
CA PHE A 342 -26.83 -11.41 -19.11
C PHE A 342 -27.69 -10.29 -18.51
N LYS A 343 -28.79 -9.97 -19.19
CA LYS A 343 -29.76 -8.98 -18.73
C LYS A 343 -30.40 -9.41 -17.43
N ALA A 344 -30.90 -10.66 -17.35
CA ALA A 344 -31.50 -11.21 -16.14
C ALA A 344 -30.53 -11.20 -14.96
N PHE A 345 -29.24 -11.51 -15.20
CA PHE A 345 -28.21 -11.40 -14.18
C PHE A 345 -27.99 -9.96 -13.71
N CYS A 346 -27.88 -9.00 -14.62
CA CYS A 346 -27.71 -7.59 -14.24
C CYS A 346 -28.93 -7.04 -13.48
N GLU A 347 -30.15 -7.45 -13.85
CA GLU A 347 -31.38 -7.16 -13.08
C GLU A 347 -31.32 -7.78 -11.67
N ALA A 348 -30.72 -8.97 -11.55
CA ALA A 348 -30.57 -9.66 -10.28
C ALA A 348 -29.55 -8.98 -9.35
N VAL A 349 -28.45 -8.44 -9.88
CA VAL A 349 -27.46 -7.61 -9.17
C VAL A 349 -28.10 -6.34 -8.61
N GLY A 350 -29.06 -5.77 -9.34
CA GLY A 350 -29.90 -4.67 -8.88
C GLY A 350 -29.21 -3.31 -9.02
N LYS A 351 -29.24 -2.49 -7.96
CA LYS A 351 -28.65 -1.14 -7.96
C LYS A 351 -27.15 -1.11 -7.66
N ARG A 352 -26.55 -2.26 -7.37
CA ARG A 352 -25.12 -2.34 -7.05
C ARG A 352 -24.30 -1.98 -8.28
N GLN A 353 -23.20 -1.25 -8.06
CA GLN A 353 -22.28 -0.91 -9.12
C GLN A 353 -21.43 -2.13 -9.47
N ILE A 354 -21.38 -2.46 -10.75
CA ILE A 354 -20.47 -3.47 -11.27
C ILE A 354 -19.15 -2.77 -11.56
N THR A 355 -18.06 -3.25 -10.98
CA THR A 355 -16.70 -2.73 -11.16
C THR A 355 -15.96 -3.49 -12.25
N GLU A 356 -16.23 -4.78 -12.40
CA GLU A 356 -15.69 -5.64 -13.46
C GLU A 356 -16.76 -6.58 -13.99
N PHE A 357 -16.75 -6.81 -15.30
CA PHE A 357 -17.62 -7.79 -15.95
C PHE A 357 -16.88 -8.41 -17.13
N ASN A 358 -16.37 -9.62 -16.92
CA ASN A 358 -15.54 -10.32 -17.89
C ASN A 358 -16.14 -11.69 -18.22
N TYR A 359 -16.27 -11.97 -19.52
CA TYR A 359 -16.85 -13.19 -20.04
C TYR A 359 -16.26 -13.53 -21.41
N ARG A 360 -16.02 -14.82 -21.65
CA ARG A 360 -15.71 -15.39 -22.95
C ARG A 360 -16.51 -16.67 -23.12
N TYR A 361 -17.10 -16.85 -24.29
CA TYR A 361 -17.82 -18.06 -24.65
C TYR A 361 -16.92 -19.30 -24.50
N HIS A 362 -17.46 -20.34 -23.88
CA HIS A 362 -16.73 -21.60 -23.68
C HIS A 362 -17.58 -22.83 -24.05
N SER A 363 -18.81 -22.91 -23.54
CA SER A 363 -19.72 -24.04 -23.76
C SER A 363 -21.10 -23.54 -24.21
N GLY A 364 -21.85 -24.35 -24.95
CA GLY A 364 -23.19 -23.99 -25.41
C GLY A 364 -24.31 -24.12 -24.37
N SER A 365 -24.01 -24.48 -23.12
CA SER A 365 -25.02 -24.71 -22.08
C SER A 365 -24.93 -23.72 -20.92
N GLU A 366 -23.71 -23.43 -20.47
CA GLU A 366 -23.46 -22.55 -19.32
C GLU A 366 -22.34 -21.56 -19.64
N ALA A 367 -22.55 -20.34 -19.19
CA ALA A 367 -21.58 -19.26 -19.19
C ALA A 367 -21.13 -18.97 -17.75
N HIS A 368 -19.81 -18.91 -17.53
CA HIS A 368 -19.25 -18.43 -16.28
C HIS A 368 -18.78 -16.99 -16.47
N ILE A 369 -19.33 -16.07 -15.69
CA ILE A 369 -18.99 -14.66 -15.74
C ILE A 369 -18.14 -14.33 -14.51
N PHE A 370 -17.00 -13.71 -14.74
CA PHE A 370 -16.18 -13.12 -13.68
C PHE A 370 -16.65 -11.68 -13.42
N VAL A 371 -17.11 -11.41 -12.21
CA VAL A 371 -17.77 -10.14 -11.88
C VAL A 371 -17.17 -9.54 -10.61
N GLY A 372 -16.80 -8.26 -10.69
CA GLY A 372 -16.56 -7.41 -9.53
C GLY A 372 -17.80 -6.60 -9.23
N VAL A 373 -18.28 -6.64 -7.99
CA VAL A 373 -19.48 -5.90 -7.56
C VAL A 373 -19.14 -5.10 -6.31
N GLN A 374 -19.47 -3.81 -6.33
CA GLN A 374 -19.32 -2.94 -5.16
C GLN A 374 -20.27 -3.37 -4.05
N THR A 375 -19.74 -3.47 -2.83
CA THR A 375 -20.46 -3.88 -1.62
C THR A 375 -20.11 -2.92 -0.47
N HIS A 376 -20.79 -3.04 0.67
CA HIS A 376 -20.50 -2.26 1.86
C HIS A 376 -20.60 -3.16 3.10
N PRO A 377 -19.56 -3.27 3.95
CA PRO A 377 -19.54 -4.23 5.06
C PRO A 377 -20.77 -4.15 5.99
N GLU A 378 -21.24 -2.93 6.28
CA GLU A 378 -22.39 -2.72 7.18
C GLU A 378 -23.75 -2.71 6.46
N ASN A 379 -23.88 -1.89 5.40
CA ASN A 379 -25.18 -1.60 4.77
C ASN A 379 -25.57 -2.57 3.65
N ASP A 380 -24.59 -3.19 3.00
CA ASP A 380 -24.81 -4.10 1.86
C ASP A 380 -23.68 -5.14 1.78
N PRO A 381 -23.61 -6.06 2.76
CA PRO A 381 -22.48 -6.96 2.89
C PRO A 381 -22.40 -7.94 1.72
N ARG A 382 -21.18 -8.40 1.44
CA ARG A 382 -20.90 -9.46 0.44
C ARG A 382 -21.83 -10.67 0.56
N SER A 383 -22.12 -11.10 1.79
CA SER A 383 -23.03 -12.22 2.07
C SER A 383 -24.47 -11.96 1.59
N ALA A 384 -24.95 -10.71 1.69
CA ALA A 384 -26.28 -10.33 1.21
C ALA A 384 -26.35 -10.33 -0.33
N LEU A 385 -25.29 -9.89 -1.01
CA LEU A 385 -25.16 -10.00 -2.47
C LEU A 385 -25.24 -11.47 -2.92
N ILE A 386 -24.42 -12.34 -2.34
CA ILE A 386 -24.34 -13.75 -2.69
C ILE A 386 -25.70 -14.43 -2.44
N THR A 387 -26.27 -14.24 -1.26
CA THR A 387 -27.58 -14.82 -0.90
C THR A 387 -28.69 -14.35 -1.85
N SER A 388 -28.72 -13.06 -2.19
CA SER A 388 -29.68 -12.50 -3.14
C SER A 388 -29.56 -13.16 -4.52
N LEU A 389 -28.35 -13.31 -5.06
CA LEU A 389 -28.13 -13.92 -6.36
C LEU A 389 -28.50 -15.42 -6.37
N THR A 390 -28.06 -16.16 -5.36
CA THR A 390 -28.38 -17.59 -5.23
C THR A 390 -29.88 -17.83 -5.08
N SER A 391 -30.59 -17.01 -4.31
CA SER A 391 -32.06 -17.11 -4.17
C SER A 391 -32.82 -16.86 -5.47
N LYS A 392 -32.23 -16.11 -6.40
CA LYS A 392 -32.79 -15.83 -7.75
C LYS A 392 -32.39 -16.90 -8.77
N GLY A 393 -31.72 -17.97 -8.35
CA GLY A 393 -31.34 -19.10 -9.18
C GLY A 393 -30.02 -18.95 -9.93
N PHE A 394 -29.15 -18.02 -9.50
CA PHE A 394 -27.80 -17.87 -10.04
C PHE A 394 -26.79 -18.59 -9.14
N PRO A 395 -26.14 -19.68 -9.58
CA PRO A 395 -25.01 -20.25 -8.86
C PRO A 395 -23.87 -19.24 -8.79
N VAL A 396 -23.38 -18.98 -7.57
CA VAL A 396 -22.30 -18.02 -7.30
C VAL A 396 -21.18 -18.71 -6.53
N LEU A 397 -19.95 -18.52 -7.01
CA LEU A 397 -18.73 -18.84 -6.28
C LEU A 397 -18.07 -17.54 -5.82
N ASP A 398 -17.87 -17.39 -4.50
CA ASP A 398 -17.15 -16.25 -3.93
C ASP A 398 -15.63 -16.45 -4.11
N LEU A 399 -15.02 -15.52 -4.83
CA LEU A 399 -13.59 -15.51 -5.15
C LEU A 399 -12.86 -14.34 -4.48
N THR A 400 -13.52 -13.61 -3.57
CA THR A 400 -12.98 -12.38 -2.97
C THR A 400 -11.69 -12.65 -2.19
N GLU A 401 -11.60 -13.79 -1.48
CA GLU A 401 -10.39 -14.20 -0.76
C GLU A 401 -9.40 -15.03 -1.61
N ASN A 402 -9.71 -15.27 -2.89
CA ASN A 402 -8.89 -16.10 -3.74
C ASN A 402 -7.75 -15.28 -4.38
N GLU A 403 -6.51 -15.47 -3.93
CA GLU A 403 -5.34 -14.74 -4.45
C GLU A 403 -5.10 -14.93 -5.95
N LEU A 404 -5.33 -16.15 -6.48
CA LEU A 404 -5.21 -16.40 -7.92
C LEU A 404 -6.26 -15.58 -8.71
N ALA A 405 -7.47 -15.46 -8.18
CA ALA A 405 -8.52 -14.64 -8.78
C ALA A 405 -8.17 -13.15 -8.74
N LYS A 406 -7.78 -12.65 -7.55
CA LYS A 406 -7.42 -11.25 -7.29
C LYS A 406 -6.21 -10.77 -8.09
N LEU A 407 -5.17 -11.59 -8.22
CA LEU A 407 -3.88 -11.17 -8.79
C LEU A 407 -3.74 -11.49 -10.29
N HIS A 408 -4.39 -12.56 -10.77
CA HIS A 408 -4.14 -13.08 -12.11
C HIS A 408 -5.41 -13.21 -12.93
N ILE A 409 -6.39 -14.00 -12.48
CA ILE A 409 -7.54 -14.36 -13.33
C ILE A 409 -8.33 -13.13 -13.75
N ARG A 410 -8.50 -12.13 -12.87
CA ARG A 410 -9.18 -10.87 -13.25
C ARG A 410 -8.56 -10.13 -14.43
N HIS A 411 -7.30 -10.40 -14.76
CA HIS A 411 -6.57 -9.85 -15.91
C HIS A 411 -6.46 -10.82 -17.09
N MET A 412 -6.94 -12.07 -16.92
CA MET A 412 -6.79 -13.16 -17.89
C MET A 412 -8.13 -13.71 -18.40
N VAL A 413 -9.26 -13.40 -17.75
CA VAL A 413 -10.58 -13.83 -18.25
C VAL A 413 -10.80 -13.29 -19.66
N GLY A 414 -11.03 -14.22 -20.60
CA GLY A 414 -10.93 -13.96 -22.03
C GLY A 414 -10.45 -15.23 -22.74
N GLY A 415 -9.43 -15.08 -23.58
CA GLY A 415 -8.82 -16.17 -24.34
C GLY A 415 -9.57 -16.55 -25.62
N HIS A 416 -9.04 -17.53 -26.34
CA HIS A 416 -9.63 -18.04 -27.58
C HIS A 416 -10.88 -18.89 -27.31
N ALA A 417 -11.87 -18.77 -28.18
CA ALA A 417 -13.10 -19.55 -28.14
C ALA A 417 -13.30 -20.30 -29.47
N ALA A 418 -12.68 -21.48 -29.60
CA ALA A 418 -12.64 -22.25 -30.85
C ALA A 418 -14.02 -22.64 -31.42
N GLN A 419 -15.07 -22.61 -30.59
CA GLN A 419 -16.44 -22.95 -30.98
C GLN A 419 -17.24 -21.74 -31.50
N VAL A 420 -16.68 -20.53 -31.39
CA VAL A 420 -17.35 -19.31 -31.83
C VAL A 420 -17.08 -19.12 -33.32
N SER A 421 -18.14 -19.22 -34.13
CA SER A 421 -18.13 -18.82 -35.54
C SER A 421 -18.84 -17.48 -35.73
N ASP A 422 -18.49 -16.78 -36.82
CA ASP A 422 -19.15 -15.52 -37.22
C ASP A 422 -19.12 -14.42 -36.14
N GLU A 423 -18.03 -14.35 -35.37
CA GLU A 423 -17.82 -13.30 -34.38
C GLU A 423 -17.46 -11.98 -35.06
N VAL A 424 -18.18 -10.93 -34.69
CA VAL A 424 -17.82 -9.53 -34.95
C VAL A 424 -17.54 -8.86 -33.62
N VAL A 425 -16.50 -8.04 -33.56
CA VAL A 425 -16.01 -7.45 -32.32
C VAL A 425 -16.07 -5.93 -32.38
N PHE A 426 -16.61 -5.36 -31.32
CA PHE A 426 -16.77 -3.92 -31.20
C PHE A 426 -16.22 -3.43 -29.87
N ARG A 427 -15.53 -2.30 -29.92
CA ARG A 427 -15.16 -1.50 -28.76
C ARG A 427 -16.18 -0.37 -28.60
N PHE A 428 -16.60 -0.11 -27.37
CA PHE A 428 -17.55 0.95 -27.03
C PHE A 428 -17.00 1.85 -25.93
N GLU A 429 -17.39 3.11 -25.97
CA GLU A 429 -17.15 4.08 -24.90
C GLU A 429 -18.48 4.72 -24.50
N PHE A 430 -18.76 4.77 -23.20
CA PHE A 430 -19.92 5.49 -22.68
C PHE A 430 -19.61 6.22 -21.38
N PRO A 431 -20.25 7.37 -21.11
CA PRO A 431 -20.06 8.07 -19.85
C PRO A 431 -20.43 7.19 -18.67
N GLU A 432 -19.52 7.02 -17.72
CA GLU A 432 -19.74 6.15 -16.57
C GLU A 432 -20.74 6.79 -15.60
N ARG A 433 -21.82 6.05 -15.29
CA ARG A 433 -22.90 6.47 -14.39
C ARG A 433 -23.54 5.24 -13.76
N PRO A 434 -24.16 5.34 -12.56
CA PRO A 434 -24.88 4.22 -11.97
C PRO A 434 -25.87 3.58 -12.97
N GLY A 435 -25.70 2.29 -13.24
CA GLY A 435 -26.51 1.53 -14.19
C GLY A 435 -26.14 1.70 -15.67
N ALA A 436 -25.04 2.39 -16.00
CA ALA A 436 -24.61 2.58 -17.40
C ALA A 436 -24.35 1.25 -18.11
N LEU A 437 -23.62 0.32 -17.47
CA LEU A 437 -23.39 -1.03 -18.00
C LEU A 437 -24.71 -1.79 -18.23
N PHE A 438 -25.65 -1.70 -17.29
CA PHE A 438 -26.96 -2.33 -17.42
C PHE A 438 -27.74 -1.77 -18.61
N ASN A 439 -27.77 -0.45 -18.77
CA ASN A 439 -28.42 0.22 -19.89
C ASN A 439 -27.76 -0.15 -21.23
N PHE A 440 -26.43 -0.28 -21.25
CA PHE A 440 -25.69 -0.74 -22.41
C PHE A 440 -26.08 -2.18 -22.79
N LEU A 441 -26.03 -3.12 -21.85
CA LEU A 441 -26.41 -4.51 -22.06
C LEU A 441 -27.88 -4.66 -22.50
N ASN A 442 -28.78 -3.83 -21.98
CA ASN A 442 -30.18 -3.80 -22.42
C ASN A 442 -30.35 -3.41 -23.89
N LYS A 443 -29.51 -2.50 -24.39
CA LYS A 443 -29.54 -2.07 -25.79
C LYS A 443 -28.83 -3.06 -26.71
N LEU A 444 -27.76 -3.71 -26.22
CA LEU A 444 -26.96 -4.67 -26.98
C LEU A 444 -27.64 -6.06 -27.08
N GLY A 445 -28.25 -6.54 -26.01
CA GLY A 445 -28.59 -7.97 -25.78
C GLY A 445 -29.91 -8.48 -26.37
N GLY A 446 -30.40 -7.91 -27.48
CA GLY A 446 -31.73 -8.24 -28.01
C GLY A 446 -31.77 -9.25 -29.16
N ARG A 447 -30.74 -9.30 -30.01
CA ARG A 447 -30.80 -9.98 -31.32
C ARG A 447 -29.74 -11.05 -31.53
N TRP A 448 -28.52 -10.82 -31.07
CA TRP A 448 -27.39 -11.71 -31.28
C TRP A 448 -26.83 -12.20 -29.95
N ASN A 449 -26.20 -13.37 -29.98
CA ASN A 449 -25.53 -13.91 -28.80
C ASN A 449 -24.24 -13.13 -28.54
N ILE A 450 -23.97 -12.81 -27.27
CA ILE A 450 -22.71 -12.19 -26.86
C ILE A 450 -21.71 -13.32 -26.66
N SER A 451 -20.62 -13.35 -27.44
CA SER A 451 -19.55 -14.36 -27.35
C SER A 451 -18.32 -13.87 -26.57
N MET A 452 -18.23 -12.57 -26.32
CA MET A 452 -17.18 -11.96 -25.52
C MET A 452 -17.71 -10.69 -24.86
N PHE A 453 -17.33 -10.46 -23.61
CA PHE A 453 -17.60 -9.20 -22.95
C PHE A 453 -16.48 -8.88 -21.97
N HIS A 454 -15.91 -7.69 -22.08
CA HIS A 454 -14.90 -7.20 -21.15
C HIS A 454 -15.24 -5.76 -20.75
N TYR A 455 -15.42 -5.54 -19.45
CA TYR A 455 -15.68 -4.24 -18.86
C TYR A 455 -14.91 -4.11 -17.54
N ARG A 456 -14.25 -2.97 -17.37
CA ARG A 456 -13.50 -2.65 -16.15
C ARG A 456 -13.62 -1.17 -15.85
N ASN A 457 -14.07 -0.86 -14.64
CA ASN A 457 -14.29 0.51 -14.17
C ASN A 457 -13.25 0.87 -13.10
N HIS A 458 -12.21 1.60 -13.51
CA HIS A 458 -11.11 2.04 -12.64
C HIS A 458 -11.23 3.53 -12.26
N GLY A 459 -12.45 4.05 -12.11
CA GLY A 459 -12.64 5.49 -11.87
C GLY A 459 -12.24 6.36 -13.07
N ALA A 460 -12.22 5.78 -14.27
CA ALA A 460 -12.13 6.52 -15.52
C ALA A 460 -13.45 7.26 -15.77
N ALA A 461 -13.40 8.43 -16.40
CA ALA A 461 -14.60 9.20 -16.76
C ALA A 461 -15.50 8.45 -17.77
N ASP A 462 -14.90 7.59 -18.60
CA ASP A 462 -15.56 6.79 -19.61
C ASP A 462 -15.47 5.30 -19.28
N GLY A 463 -16.61 4.63 -19.25
CA GLY A 463 -16.71 3.18 -19.24
C GLY A 463 -16.27 2.64 -20.60
N ARG A 464 -15.29 1.73 -20.59
CA ARG A 464 -14.76 1.09 -21.80
C ARG A 464 -15.21 -0.35 -21.84
N VAL A 465 -15.86 -0.73 -22.94
CA VAL A 465 -16.33 -2.10 -23.18
C VAL A 465 -15.72 -2.63 -24.47
N VAL A 466 -15.33 -3.90 -24.44
CA VAL A 466 -15.14 -4.69 -25.66
C VAL A 466 -16.17 -5.81 -25.65
N ALA A 467 -16.95 -5.93 -26.72
CA ALA A 467 -17.96 -6.98 -26.86
C ALA A 467 -17.81 -7.71 -28.20
N GLY A 468 -17.89 -9.03 -28.16
CA GLY A 468 -18.00 -9.91 -29.32
C GLY A 468 -19.43 -10.39 -29.48
N LEU A 469 -19.95 -10.32 -30.70
CA LEU A 469 -21.31 -10.76 -31.05
C LEU A 469 -21.23 -11.83 -32.13
N GLN A 470 -21.99 -12.91 -31.97
CA GLN A 470 -22.16 -13.92 -33.02
C GLN A 470 -23.23 -13.45 -34.01
N VAL A 471 -22.79 -12.95 -35.16
CA VAL A 471 -23.68 -12.39 -36.18
C VAL A 471 -23.57 -13.20 -37.46
N PRO A 472 -24.58 -14.03 -37.79
CA PRO A 472 -24.60 -14.80 -39.02
C PRO A 472 -24.32 -13.91 -40.24
N ALA A 473 -23.57 -14.43 -41.22
CA ALA A 473 -23.20 -13.68 -42.42
C ALA A 473 -24.40 -12.99 -43.12
N SER A 474 -25.58 -13.63 -43.10
CA SER A 474 -26.82 -13.09 -43.65
C SER A 474 -27.36 -11.86 -42.91
N GLU A 475 -27.02 -11.67 -41.63
CA GLU A 475 -27.52 -10.58 -40.77
C GLU A 475 -26.51 -9.45 -40.56
N ARG A 476 -25.27 -9.57 -41.04
CA ARG A 476 -24.22 -8.55 -40.83
C ARG A 476 -24.60 -7.16 -41.35
N HIS A 477 -25.44 -7.08 -42.39
CA HIS A 477 -25.95 -5.82 -42.93
C HIS A 477 -26.84 -5.04 -41.94
N LEU A 478 -27.32 -5.67 -40.86
CA LEU A 478 -28.15 -5.06 -39.83
C LEU A 478 -27.35 -4.51 -38.65
N VAL A 479 -26.07 -4.85 -38.55
CA VAL A 479 -25.20 -4.47 -37.43
C VAL A 479 -25.06 -2.95 -37.31
N PRO A 480 -24.77 -2.17 -38.38
CA PRO A 480 -24.62 -0.72 -38.26
C PRO A 480 -25.87 -0.04 -37.65
N ALA A 481 -27.07 -0.40 -38.13
CA ALA A 481 -28.32 0.16 -37.62
C ALA A 481 -28.58 -0.23 -36.15
N ALA A 482 -28.20 -1.44 -35.74
CA ALA A 482 -28.31 -1.87 -34.36
C ALA A 482 -27.34 -1.09 -33.44
N LEU A 483 -26.11 -0.87 -33.87
CA LEU A 483 -25.10 -0.11 -33.11
C LEU A 483 -25.46 1.39 -33.02
N GLU A 484 -25.98 1.98 -34.10
CA GLU A 484 -26.51 3.36 -34.08
C GLU A 484 -27.65 3.52 -33.06
N ALA A 485 -28.57 2.54 -32.98
CA ALA A 485 -29.65 2.55 -32.00
C ALA A 485 -29.17 2.45 -30.54
N ILE A 486 -27.98 1.89 -30.29
CA ILE A 486 -27.37 1.87 -28.95
C ILE A 486 -27.01 3.31 -28.53
N GLY A 487 -26.56 4.14 -29.47
CA GLY A 487 -26.31 5.57 -29.26
C GLY A 487 -25.03 5.88 -28.48
N TYR A 488 -24.04 4.99 -28.54
CA TYR A 488 -22.70 5.20 -27.98
C TYR A 488 -21.64 5.12 -29.08
N PRO A 489 -20.53 5.90 -28.97
CA PRO A 489 -19.36 5.71 -29.83
C PRO A 489 -18.90 4.26 -29.86
N TYR A 490 -18.65 3.75 -31.06
CA TYR A 490 -18.15 2.40 -31.26
C TYR A 490 -17.08 2.34 -32.36
N TRP A 491 -16.25 1.30 -32.30
CA TRP A 491 -15.23 0.98 -33.28
C TRP A 491 -15.30 -0.50 -33.61
N ASP A 492 -15.23 -0.84 -34.90
CA ASP A 492 -15.10 -2.22 -35.36
C ASP A 492 -13.65 -2.68 -35.16
N GLU A 493 -13.47 -3.69 -34.33
CA GLU A 493 -12.19 -4.29 -33.97
C GLU A 493 -12.09 -5.73 -34.51
N SER A 494 -13.04 -6.18 -35.34
CA SER A 494 -13.10 -7.55 -35.88
C SER A 494 -11.84 -7.95 -36.65
N ASP A 495 -11.22 -6.97 -37.31
CA ASP A 495 -9.97 -7.16 -38.04
C ASP A 495 -8.71 -6.77 -37.24
N ASN A 496 -8.85 -6.37 -35.98
CA ASN A 496 -7.73 -5.92 -35.16
C ASN A 496 -6.71 -7.06 -34.95
N PRO A 497 -5.42 -6.86 -35.28
CA PRO A 497 -4.39 -7.88 -35.11
C PRO A 497 -4.26 -8.39 -33.66
N ALA A 498 -4.44 -7.52 -32.66
CA ALA A 498 -4.37 -7.92 -31.26
C ALA A 498 -5.52 -8.86 -30.88
N TYR A 499 -6.74 -8.59 -31.36
CA TYR A 499 -7.87 -9.48 -31.18
C TYR A 499 -7.60 -10.84 -31.82
N LYS A 500 -7.25 -10.88 -33.11
CA LYS A 500 -7.00 -12.13 -33.85
C LYS A 500 -5.90 -13.01 -33.22
N LEU A 501 -4.87 -12.40 -32.65
CA LEU A 501 -3.74 -13.13 -32.08
C LEU A 501 -4.02 -13.75 -30.70
N PHE A 502 -4.86 -13.13 -29.87
CA PHE A 502 -4.99 -13.49 -28.45
C PHE A 502 -6.41 -13.91 -28.03
N LEU A 503 -7.42 -13.58 -28.83
CA LEU A 503 -8.83 -13.76 -28.48
C LEU A 503 -9.65 -14.40 -29.60
N GLY A 504 -9.37 -14.07 -30.86
CA GLY A 504 -10.22 -14.39 -32.02
C GLY A 504 -10.08 -15.78 -32.62
#